data_AF-A0A928RB92-F1
#
_entry.id   AF-A0A928RB92-F1
#
_cell.length_a   1.000
_cell.length_b   1.000
_cell.length_c   1.000
_cell.angle_alpha   90.00
_cell.angle_beta   90.00
_cell.angle_gamma   90.00
#
_symmetry.space_group_name_H-M   'P 1'
#
loop_
_entity.id
_entity.type
_entity.pdbx_description
1 polymer ?
#
loop_
_entity_poly.entity_id
_entity_poly.type
_entity_poly.pdbx_seq_one_letter_code
_entity_poly.pdbx_strand_id
1 'polypeptide(L)'
;MYHVRRKECDKVENSGMAESIKRLICSGESDSGNVKINFPESDVSTFLAKALISKASGGDLSAIKEIRSIVESGEETEKKEFLLPAKSIAAPFIDIYRDVLKKGHTEYVLYGGRGSTKSSFISMMLLELILNNENIHAVICRRVKDTLRDSVYAQIKWAAIELKIEDRFDFKTSPLEICVKKTGQKIYFRGADDPAKIKSIKVPFGYIGILWFEELDQFEGEEQVRSIEQSVIRGGN
;
A
#
# COMPACT_ATOMS: atom_id res chain seq x y z
N MET A 1 -16.66 -16.65 15.79
CA MET A 1 -16.65 -17.42 14.54
C MET A 1 -16.43 -16.43 13.41
N TYR A 2 -15.56 -16.73 12.43
CA TYR A 2 -15.32 -15.86 11.28
C TYR A 2 -15.50 -16.68 10.00
N HIS A 3 -15.92 -16.03 8.92
CA HIS A 3 -16.03 -16.65 7.60
C HIS A 3 -14.91 -16.13 6.71
N VAL A 4 -14.28 -17.01 5.93
CA VAL A 4 -13.21 -16.66 5.01
C VAL A 4 -13.58 -17.13 3.61
N ARG A 5 -13.29 -16.30 2.59
CA ARG A 5 -13.45 -16.66 1.18
C ARG A 5 -12.13 -16.44 0.43
N ARG A 6 -11.75 -17.43 -0.38
CA ARG A 6 -10.61 -17.34 -1.29
C ARG A 6 -11.13 -17.11 -2.70
N LYS A 7 -10.81 -15.96 -3.31
CA LYS A 7 -10.93 -15.80 -4.76
C LYS A 7 -9.69 -16.43 -5.40
N GLU A 8 -9.87 -17.31 -6.39
CA GLU A 8 -8.76 -17.79 -7.23
C GLU A 8 -8.16 -16.57 -7.94
N CYS A 9 -6.88 -16.30 -7.67
CA CYS A 9 -6.13 -15.25 -8.34
C CYS A 9 -5.19 -15.96 -9.32
N ASP A 10 -5.34 -15.65 -10.62
CA ASP A 10 -4.49 -16.20 -11.67
C ASP A 10 -3.02 -15.93 -11.37
N LYS A 11 -2.19 -16.96 -11.53
CA LYS A 11 -0.74 -16.87 -11.32
C LYS A 11 -0.12 -15.96 -12.38
N VAL A 12 0.31 -14.77 -11.99
CA VAL A 12 1.17 -13.92 -12.82
C VAL A 12 2.64 -14.21 -12.47
N GLU A 13 3.37 -14.72 -13.46
CA GLU A 13 4.82 -14.92 -13.39
C GLU A 13 5.54 -13.58 -13.25
N ASN A 14 6.27 -13.41 -12.15
CA ASN A 14 7.19 -12.29 -11.94
C ASN A 14 8.35 -12.38 -12.95
N SER A 15 8.33 -11.55 -13.98
CA SER A 15 9.55 -11.18 -14.71
C SER A 15 9.63 -9.65 -14.77
N GLY A 16 10.51 -9.07 -13.94
CA GLY A 16 10.49 -7.62 -13.73
C GLY A 16 11.81 -7.05 -13.25
N MET A 17 12.40 -6.23 -14.12
CA MET A 17 13.39 -5.19 -13.85
C MET A 17 14.86 -5.61 -13.63
N ALA A 18 15.16 -6.66 -12.88
CA ALA A 18 16.55 -7.08 -12.64
C ALA A 18 17.24 -7.63 -13.92
N GLU A 19 16.49 -8.36 -14.76
CA GLU A 19 16.98 -8.92 -16.03
C GLU A 19 17.26 -7.83 -17.08
N SER A 20 16.47 -6.75 -17.09
CA SER A 20 16.62 -5.64 -18.05
C SER A 20 17.87 -4.79 -17.76
N ILE A 21 18.24 -4.64 -16.49
CA ILE A 21 19.47 -3.94 -16.10
C ILE A 21 20.71 -4.78 -16.43
N LYS A 22 20.65 -6.11 -16.24
CA LYS A 22 21.72 -7.03 -16.68
C LYS A 22 21.95 -7.00 -18.19
N ARG A 23 20.89 -6.91 -19.01
CA ARG A 23 21.04 -6.83 -20.48
C ARG A 23 21.69 -5.52 -20.95
N LEU A 24 21.40 -4.41 -20.28
CA LEU A 24 21.95 -3.10 -20.64
C LEU A 24 23.46 -2.97 -20.35
N ILE A 25 23.98 -3.73 -19.39
CA ILE A 25 25.41 -3.76 -19.04
C ILE A 25 26.21 -4.65 -20.00
N CYS A 26 25.55 -5.64 -20.64
CA CYS A 26 26.22 -6.62 -21.51
C CYS A 26 26.22 -6.28 -23.02
N SER A 27 25.41 -5.33 -23.49
CA SER A 27 25.36 -4.96 -24.92
C SER A 27 26.23 -3.74 -25.22
N GLY A 28 27.53 -3.86 -24.98
CA GLY A 28 28.53 -2.93 -25.48
C GLY A 28 29.01 -3.37 -26.86
N GLU A 29 28.25 -3.06 -27.92
CA GLU A 29 28.76 -3.10 -29.29
C GLU A 29 28.36 -1.82 -30.02
N SER A 30 29.40 -1.17 -30.55
CA SER A 30 29.35 -0.03 -31.45
C SER A 30 28.85 -0.48 -32.82
N ASP A 31 27.79 0.15 -33.34
CA ASP A 31 27.65 0.22 -34.79
C ASP A 31 27.01 1.52 -35.26
N SER A 32 27.59 2.05 -36.33
CA SER A 32 27.29 3.31 -36.98
C SER A 32 25.98 3.23 -37.77
N GLY A 33 24.97 3.98 -37.38
CA GLY A 33 23.74 4.13 -38.17
C GLY A 33 22.65 4.90 -37.40
N ASN A 34 22.20 6.01 -37.97
CA ASN A 34 21.27 6.95 -37.34
C ASN A 34 19.98 6.28 -36.81
N VAL A 35 19.80 6.28 -35.49
CA VAL A 35 18.50 6.06 -34.83
C VAL A 35 18.24 7.21 -33.87
N LYS A 36 17.25 8.04 -34.19
CA LYS A 36 16.69 9.02 -33.24
C LYS A 36 15.82 8.25 -32.25
N ILE A 37 16.30 8.11 -31.01
CA ILE A 37 15.49 7.64 -29.89
C ILE A 37 15.10 8.86 -29.05
N ASN A 38 13.81 9.16 -28.99
CA ASN A 38 13.25 10.14 -28.07
C ASN A 38 13.20 9.51 -26.66
N PHE A 39 13.80 10.16 -25.67
CA PHE A 39 13.65 9.79 -24.27
C PHE A 39 12.78 10.84 -23.54
N PRO A 40 11.74 10.43 -22.78
CA PRO A 40 10.92 11.34 -22.01
C PRO A 40 11.70 11.92 -20.82
N GLU A 41 11.51 13.22 -20.56
CA GLU A 41 12.24 14.08 -19.61
C GLU A 41 12.11 13.77 -18.10
N SER A 42 11.66 12.59 -17.67
CA SER A 42 11.43 12.32 -16.24
C SER A 42 12.52 11.44 -15.62
N ASP A 43 13.63 12.08 -15.23
CA ASP A 43 14.28 11.92 -13.91
C ASP A 43 15.69 12.51 -13.97
N VAL A 44 15.82 13.76 -13.50
CA VAL A 44 17.09 14.47 -13.36
C VAL A 44 18.12 13.63 -12.60
N SER A 45 17.67 12.83 -11.64
CA SER A 45 18.47 11.87 -10.85
C SER A 45 19.13 10.80 -11.71
N THR A 46 18.42 10.25 -12.70
CA THR A 46 18.94 9.22 -13.61
C THR A 46 19.98 9.80 -14.56
N PHE A 47 19.76 11.04 -15.00
CA PHE A 47 20.73 11.78 -15.82
C PHE A 47 22.01 12.10 -15.04
N LEU A 48 21.88 12.57 -13.79
CA LEU A 48 23.00 12.84 -12.88
C LEU A 48 23.79 11.57 -12.56
N ALA A 49 23.11 10.45 -12.27
CA ALA A 49 23.76 9.17 -12.01
C ALA A 49 24.57 8.69 -13.22
N LYS A 50 23.99 8.76 -14.44
CA LYS A 50 24.72 8.41 -15.67
C LYS A 50 25.93 9.32 -15.91
N ALA A 51 25.79 10.63 -15.67
CA ALA A 51 26.88 11.59 -15.83
C ALA A 51 28.03 11.34 -14.84
N LEU A 52 27.71 11.04 -13.58
CA LEU A 52 28.69 10.69 -12.54
C LEU A 52 29.42 9.39 -12.87
N ILE A 53 28.68 8.34 -13.27
CA ILE A 53 29.25 7.04 -13.66
C ILE A 53 30.19 7.21 -14.87
N SER A 54 29.79 7.99 -15.87
CA SER A 54 30.63 8.24 -17.06
C SER A 54 31.93 8.96 -16.70
N LYS A 55 31.90 9.95 -15.79
CA LYS A 55 33.11 10.64 -15.31
C LYS A 55 34.02 9.72 -14.49
N ALA A 56 33.43 8.90 -13.62
CA ALA A 56 34.16 7.92 -12.83
C ALA A 56 34.87 6.88 -13.72
N SER A 57 34.21 6.39 -14.78
CA SER A 57 34.81 5.50 -15.78
C SER A 57 35.96 6.15 -16.56
N GLY A 58 35.97 7.49 -16.65
CA GLY A 58 37.07 8.27 -17.21
C GLY A 58 38.23 8.52 -16.24
N GLY A 59 38.19 7.96 -15.03
CA GLY A 59 39.25 8.08 -14.02
C GLY A 59 39.12 9.31 -13.10
N ASP A 60 37.99 10.01 -13.10
CA ASP A 60 37.75 11.12 -12.18
C ASP A 60 37.55 10.62 -10.74
N LEU A 61 38.60 10.76 -9.93
CA LEU A 61 38.63 10.37 -8.53
C LEU A 61 37.59 11.11 -7.65
N SER A 62 37.18 12.32 -8.03
CA SER A 62 36.15 13.08 -7.30
C SER A 62 34.78 12.46 -7.53
N ALA A 63 34.45 12.11 -8.78
CA ALA A 63 33.21 11.42 -9.12
C ALA A 63 33.15 10.02 -8.47
N ILE A 64 34.28 9.29 -8.43
CA ILE A 64 34.39 8.00 -7.73
C ILE A 64 34.12 8.17 -6.24
N LYS A 65 34.67 9.20 -5.60
CA LYS A 65 34.46 9.48 -4.17
C LYS A 65 33.01 9.88 -3.86
N GLU A 66 32.38 10.65 -4.75
CA GLU A 66 30.97 11.04 -4.63
C GLU A 66 30.04 9.84 -4.81
N ILE A 67 30.27 9.00 -5.82
CA ILE A 67 29.55 7.72 -6.01
C ILE A 67 29.75 6.83 -4.77
N ARG A 68 30.97 6.73 -4.26
CA ARG A 68 31.27 5.94 -3.06
C ARG A 68 30.55 6.48 -1.84
N SER A 69 30.52 7.80 -1.63
CA SER A 69 29.75 8.42 -0.56
C SER A 69 28.25 8.15 -0.72
N ILE A 70 27.72 8.17 -1.95
CA ILE A 70 26.32 7.86 -2.25
C ILE A 70 26.02 6.39 -1.96
N VAL A 71 26.90 5.47 -2.36
CA VAL A 71 26.78 4.02 -2.09
C VAL A 71 26.96 3.71 -0.60
N GLU A 72 27.85 4.40 0.10
CA GLU A 72 28.08 4.26 1.55
C GLU A 72 26.96 4.90 2.38
N SER A 73 26.32 5.96 1.88
CA SER A 73 25.09 6.53 2.46
C SER A 73 23.83 5.77 2.04
N GLY A 74 23.93 4.99 0.97
CA GLY A 74 22.95 4.02 0.52
C GLY A 74 23.07 2.80 1.40
N GLU A 75 22.64 2.91 2.65
CA GLU A 75 22.02 1.75 3.28
C GLU A 75 21.03 1.21 2.23
N GLU A 76 21.29 0.01 1.72
CA GLU A 76 20.19 -0.84 1.29
C GLU A 76 19.27 -0.89 2.50
N THR A 77 18.27 -0.01 2.55
CA THR A 77 17.23 -0.11 3.55
C THR A 77 16.55 -1.42 3.22
N GLU A 78 17.01 -2.51 3.82
CA GLU A 78 16.20 -3.71 4.01
C GLU A 78 14.83 -3.17 4.39
N LYS A 79 13.85 -3.39 3.52
CA LYS A 79 12.49 -2.93 3.73
C LYS A 79 11.98 -3.71 4.94
N LYS A 80 12.26 -3.21 6.13
CA LYS A 80 11.95 -3.89 7.36
C LYS A 80 10.43 -3.88 7.48
N GLU A 81 9.83 -5.02 7.21
CA GLU A 81 8.39 -5.20 7.35
C GLU A 81 7.97 -4.76 8.74
N PHE A 82 6.96 -3.90 8.78
CA PHE A 82 6.31 -3.54 10.02
C PHE A 82 5.39 -4.70 10.41
N LEU A 83 5.68 -5.34 11.55
CA LEU A 83 4.85 -6.41 12.09
C LEU A 83 4.16 -5.92 13.36
N LEU A 84 2.89 -6.29 13.53
CA LEU A 84 2.19 -6.04 14.77
C LEU A 84 2.90 -6.73 15.95
N PRO A 85 3.12 -6.03 17.08
CA PRO A 85 3.62 -6.67 18.28
C PRO A 85 2.67 -7.78 18.72
N ALA A 86 3.19 -8.97 19.03
CA ALA A 86 2.37 -10.11 19.44
C ALA A 86 1.42 -9.78 20.62
N LYS A 87 1.87 -8.92 21.55
CA LYS A 87 1.06 -8.44 22.69
C LYS A 87 -0.15 -7.59 22.30
N SER A 88 -0.16 -7.02 21.11
CA SER A 88 -1.24 -6.18 20.58
C SER A 88 -2.32 -6.99 19.87
N ILE A 89 -2.09 -8.29 19.67
CA ILE A 89 -3.02 -9.20 19.01
C ILE A 89 -3.72 -10.05 20.06
N ALA A 90 -5.03 -9.87 20.22
CA ALA A 90 -5.82 -10.71 21.11
C ALA A 90 -5.82 -12.17 20.60
N ALA A 91 -5.78 -13.13 21.53
CA ALA A 91 -5.70 -14.56 21.23
C ALA A 91 -6.69 -15.05 20.15
N PRO A 92 -7.97 -14.62 20.11
CA PRO A 92 -8.91 -15.05 19.08
C PRO A 92 -8.55 -14.65 17.64
N PHE A 93 -7.62 -13.71 17.46
CA PHE A 93 -7.23 -13.19 16.14
C PHE A 93 -5.86 -13.69 15.66
N ILE A 94 -5.14 -14.47 16.47
CA ILE A 94 -3.80 -14.97 16.10
C ILE A 94 -3.83 -15.78 14.81
N ASP A 95 -4.82 -16.66 14.66
CA ASP A 95 -4.92 -17.52 13.47
C ASP A 95 -5.31 -16.71 12.23
N ILE A 96 -6.22 -15.75 12.38
CA ILE A 96 -6.61 -14.83 11.31
C ILE A 96 -5.42 -13.98 10.88
N TYR A 97 -4.66 -13.43 11.84
CA TYR A 97 -3.46 -12.66 11.58
C TYR A 97 -2.45 -13.44 10.74
N ARG A 98 -2.13 -14.68 11.16
CA ARG A 98 -1.23 -15.56 10.42
C ARG A 98 -1.73 -15.90 9.03
N ASP A 99 -3.03 -16.10 8.88
CA ASP A 99 -3.65 -16.40 7.60
C ASP A 99 -3.58 -15.21 6.63
N VAL A 100 -3.81 -13.98 7.13
CA VAL A 100 -3.66 -12.73 6.37
C VAL A 100 -2.21 -12.57 5.91
N LEU A 101 -1.22 -12.76 6.79
CA LEU A 101 0.20 -12.65 6.42
C LEU A 101 0.62 -13.68 5.35
N LYS A 102 0.02 -14.87 5.38
CA LYS A 102 0.25 -15.91 4.37
C LYS A 102 -0.56 -15.71 3.09
N LYS A 103 -1.39 -14.65 3.02
CA LYS A 103 -2.33 -14.41 1.92
C LYS A 103 -3.25 -15.62 1.69
N GLY A 104 -3.70 -16.26 2.78
CA GLY A 104 -4.54 -17.46 2.72
C GLY A 104 -5.91 -17.20 2.09
N HIS A 105 -6.47 -16.03 2.37
CA HIS A 105 -7.78 -15.60 1.86
C HIS A 105 -7.76 -14.13 1.44
N THR A 106 -8.75 -13.77 0.63
CA THR A 106 -8.95 -12.40 0.13
C THR A 106 -10.05 -11.66 0.88
N GLU A 107 -10.88 -12.40 1.62
CA GLU A 107 -12.02 -11.83 2.35
C GLU A 107 -12.17 -12.49 3.71
N TYR A 108 -12.40 -11.66 4.73
CA TYR A 108 -12.59 -12.06 6.12
C TYR A 108 -13.81 -11.36 6.70
N VAL A 109 -14.79 -12.14 7.15
CA VAL A 109 -15.98 -11.64 7.86
C VAL A 109 -15.90 -12.05 9.32
N LEU A 110 -15.74 -11.06 10.20
CA LEU A 110 -15.57 -11.26 11.63
C LEU A 110 -16.90 -11.07 12.37
N TYR A 111 -17.49 -12.16 12.87
CA TYR A 111 -18.70 -12.08 13.69
C TYR A 111 -18.36 -11.94 15.18
N GLY A 112 -19.13 -11.11 15.89
CA GLY A 112 -19.05 -11.00 17.34
C GLY A 112 -19.79 -9.77 17.89
N GLY A 113 -20.06 -9.77 19.19
CA GLY A 113 -20.74 -8.67 19.87
C GLY A 113 -19.81 -7.52 20.28
N ARG A 114 -20.35 -6.62 21.12
CA ARG A 114 -19.59 -5.53 21.76
C ARG A 114 -18.45 -6.08 22.60
N GLY A 115 -17.31 -5.40 22.62
CA GLY A 115 -16.14 -5.80 23.42
C GLY A 115 -15.35 -6.96 22.83
N SER A 116 -15.73 -7.50 21.68
CA SER A 116 -14.97 -8.58 21.02
C SER A 116 -13.71 -8.09 20.30
N THR A 117 -13.36 -6.80 20.40
CA THR A 117 -12.10 -6.19 19.90
C THR A 117 -11.82 -6.31 18.39
N LYS A 118 -12.85 -6.60 17.57
CA LYS A 118 -12.72 -6.75 16.11
C LYS A 118 -12.17 -5.50 15.42
N SER A 119 -12.82 -4.35 15.64
CA SER A 119 -12.43 -3.09 15.00
C SER A 119 -11.02 -2.66 15.42
N SER A 120 -10.62 -2.95 16.67
CA SER A 120 -9.24 -2.77 17.15
C SER A 120 -8.25 -3.61 16.34
N PHE A 121 -8.50 -4.92 16.22
CA PHE A 121 -7.65 -5.82 15.43
C PHE A 121 -7.58 -5.43 13.95
N ILE A 122 -8.73 -5.18 13.30
CA ILE A 122 -8.78 -4.80 11.87
C ILE A 122 -8.02 -3.49 11.63
N SER A 123 -8.20 -2.50 12.50
CA SER A 123 -7.51 -1.22 12.35
C SER A 123 -5.99 -1.34 12.43
N MET A 124 -5.48 -2.18 13.35
CA MET A 124 -4.04 -2.48 13.45
C MET A 124 -3.54 -3.27 12.23
N MET A 125 -4.27 -4.31 11.80
CA MET A 125 -3.91 -5.12 10.63
C MET A 125 -3.86 -4.27 9.36
N LEU A 126 -4.82 -3.35 9.18
CA LEU A 126 -4.84 -2.43 8.04
C LEU A 126 -3.59 -1.54 8.01
N LEU A 127 -3.17 -1.00 9.16
CA LEU A 127 -1.94 -0.20 9.26
C LEU A 127 -0.68 -1.02 8.93
N GLU A 128 -0.63 -2.29 9.35
CA GLU A 128 0.47 -3.18 8.94
C GLU A 128 0.46 -3.42 7.43
N LEU A 129 -0.68 -3.79 6.85
CA LEU A 129 -0.78 -4.07 5.43
C LEU A 129 -0.43 -2.86 4.58
N ILE A 130 -0.92 -1.66 4.92
CA ILE A 130 -0.63 -0.46 4.12
C ILE A 130 0.86 -0.08 4.19
N LEU A 131 1.49 -0.20 5.37
CA LEU A 131 2.91 0.12 5.54
C LEU A 131 3.84 -0.88 4.84
N ASN A 132 3.42 -2.14 4.70
CA ASN A 132 4.22 -3.17 4.03
C ASN A 132 4.00 -3.26 2.52
N ASN A 133 2.98 -2.57 1.99
CA ASN A 133 2.60 -2.65 0.57
C ASN A 133 2.47 -1.26 -0.03
N GLU A 134 3.59 -0.63 -0.39
CA GLU A 134 3.64 0.79 -0.78
C GLU A 134 2.75 1.15 -2.00
N ASN A 135 2.32 0.18 -2.80
CA ASN A 135 1.47 0.37 -3.99
C ASN A 135 -0.04 0.25 -3.71
N ILE A 136 -0.46 0.01 -2.46
CA ILE A 136 -1.87 -0.17 -2.14
C ILE A 136 -2.45 1.00 -1.33
N HIS A 137 -3.73 1.27 -1.58
CA HIS A 137 -4.57 2.17 -0.83
C HIS A 137 -5.65 1.38 -0.08
N ALA A 138 -6.27 2.01 0.92
CA ALA A 138 -7.36 1.42 1.68
C ALA A 138 -8.65 2.27 1.57
N VAL A 139 -9.79 1.60 1.55
CA VAL A 139 -11.11 2.22 1.70
C VAL A 139 -11.81 1.60 2.89
N ILE A 140 -12.32 2.46 3.78
CA ILE A 140 -13.13 2.07 4.93
C ILE A 140 -14.54 2.62 4.71
N CYS A 141 -15.51 1.73 4.76
CA CYS A 141 -16.92 2.01 4.51
C CYS A 141 -17.75 1.78 5.77
N ARG A 142 -18.71 2.67 6.01
CA ARG A 142 -19.87 2.47 6.91
C ARG A 142 -21.15 2.73 6.13
N ARG A 143 -22.30 2.35 6.69
CA ARG A 143 -23.61 2.67 6.07
C ARG A 143 -23.77 4.16 5.79
N VAL A 144 -23.53 5.00 6.80
CA VAL A 144 -23.79 6.46 6.76
C VAL A 144 -22.52 7.24 7.04
N LYS A 145 -22.24 8.25 6.20
CA LYS A 145 -20.99 9.04 6.24
C LYS A 145 -20.78 9.79 7.56
N ASP A 146 -21.83 10.36 8.14
CA ASP A 146 -21.72 11.25 9.30
C ASP A 146 -21.12 10.57 10.54
N THR A 147 -21.17 9.25 10.60
CA THR A 147 -20.61 8.47 11.70
C THR A 147 -19.11 8.19 11.55
N LEU A 148 -18.51 8.40 10.38
CA LEU A 148 -17.14 7.94 10.07
C LEU A 148 -16.06 8.63 10.93
N ARG A 149 -16.21 9.94 11.16
CA ARG A 149 -15.19 10.76 11.85
C ARG A 149 -14.96 10.29 13.29
N ASP A 150 -16.05 10.08 14.01
CA ASP A 150 -16.02 9.74 15.44
C ASP A 150 -15.97 8.23 15.68
N SER A 151 -16.07 7.40 14.63
CA SER A 151 -15.94 5.95 14.68
C SER A 151 -14.62 5.46 14.07
N VAL A 152 -14.64 4.96 12.83
CA VAL A 152 -13.52 4.27 12.18
C VAL A 152 -12.31 5.16 11.93
N TYR A 153 -12.50 6.45 11.70
CA TYR A 153 -11.40 7.39 11.56
C TYR A 153 -10.64 7.53 12.89
N ALA A 154 -11.38 7.75 13.99
CA ALA A 154 -10.83 7.77 15.33
C ALA A 154 -10.17 6.42 15.69
N GLN A 155 -10.75 5.30 15.26
CA GLN A 155 -10.22 3.95 15.48
C GLN A 155 -8.86 3.73 14.79
N ILE A 156 -8.69 4.17 13.54
CA ILE A 156 -7.40 4.09 12.83
C ILE A 156 -6.37 5.01 13.49
N LYS A 157 -6.78 6.22 13.90
CA LYS A 157 -5.90 7.14 14.63
C LYS A 157 -5.45 6.55 15.97
N TRP A 158 -6.35 5.92 16.71
CA TRP A 158 -6.02 5.19 17.94
C TRP A 158 -5.03 4.06 17.67
N ALA A 159 -5.25 3.25 16.62
CA ALA A 159 -4.34 2.16 16.29
C ALA A 159 -2.92 2.67 15.96
N ALA A 160 -2.80 3.79 15.25
CA ALA A 160 -1.50 4.40 14.97
C ALA A 160 -0.78 4.85 16.25
N ILE A 161 -1.51 5.44 17.20
CA ILE A 161 -0.97 5.87 18.51
C ILE A 161 -0.57 4.65 19.36
N GLU A 162 -1.43 3.63 19.44
CA GLU A 162 -1.18 2.40 20.19
C GLU A 162 0.07 1.68 19.69
N LEU A 163 0.29 1.72 18.38
CA LEU A 163 1.47 1.15 17.71
C LEU A 163 2.68 2.09 17.69
N LYS A 164 2.55 3.34 18.18
CA LYS A 164 3.59 4.38 18.19
C LYS A 164 4.15 4.68 16.79
N ILE A 165 3.26 4.83 15.82
CA ILE A 165 3.56 5.09 14.41
C ILE A 165 2.74 6.26 13.85
N GLU A 166 2.06 7.02 14.70
CA GLU A 166 1.22 8.16 14.31
C GLU A 166 2.00 9.25 13.55
N ASP A 167 3.30 9.37 13.83
CA ASP A 167 4.22 10.28 13.15
C ASP A 167 4.36 9.95 11.65
N ARG A 168 4.09 8.71 11.23
CA ARG A 168 4.13 8.26 9.82
C ARG A 168 2.92 8.71 9.01
N PHE A 169 1.87 9.22 9.65
CA PHE A 169 0.60 9.54 9.01
C PHE A 169 0.25 11.03 9.11
N ASP A 170 -0.39 11.53 8.07
CA ASP A 170 -1.08 12.82 8.06
C ASP A 170 -2.58 12.59 8.16
N PHE A 171 -3.18 13.09 9.25
CA PHE A 171 -4.59 12.87 9.60
C PHE A 171 -5.44 14.06 9.15
N LYS A 172 -6.15 13.91 8.02
CA LYS A 172 -6.98 14.96 7.44
C LYS A 172 -8.47 14.75 7.73
N THR A 173 -9.18 15.83 8.02
CA THR A 173 -10.63 15.81 8.25
C THR A 173 -11.44 16.43 7.11
N SER A 174 -10.78 17.10 6.16
CA SER A 174 -11.42 17.65 4.96
C SER A 174 -10.43 17.65 3.78
N PRO A 175 -10.59 16.75 2.79
CA PRO A 175 -11.45 15.57 2.82
C PRO A 175 -11.09 14.61 3.97
N LEU A 176 -12.04 13.77 4.40
CA LEU A 176 -11.79 12.77 5.44
C LEU A 176 -10.93 11.63 4.86
N GLU A 177 -9.63 11.71 5.12
CA GLU A 177 -8.60 10.77 4.65
C GLU A 177 -7.40 10.76 5.60
N ILE A 178 -6.63 9.68 5.57
CA ILE A 178 -5.34 9.58 6.24
C ILE A 178 -4.29 9.24 5.19
N CYS A 179 -3.17 9.97 5.18
CA CYS A 179 -2.10 9.77 4.21
C CYS A 179 -0.84 9.21 4.89
N VAL A 180 -0.21 8.20 4.29
CA VAL A 180 1.13 7.76 4.70
C VAL A 180 2.13 8.79 4.18
N LYS A 181 2.88 9.45 5.08
CA LYS A 181 3.77 10.57 4.72
C LYS A 181 4.88 10.16 3.77
N LYS A 182 5.46 8.97 3.96
CA LYS A 182 6.61 8.49 3.18
C LYS A 182 6.25 8.22 1.71
N THR A 183 5.10 7.61 1.47
CA THR A 183 4.72 7.05 0.15
C THR A 183 3.60 7.84 -0.53
N GLY A 184 2.79 8.59 0.23
CA GLY A 184 1.59 9.23 -0.28
C GLY A 184 0.39 8.29 -0.42
N GLN A 185 0.47 7.05 0.07
CA GLN A 185 -0.67 6.14 0.15
C GLN A 185 -1.80 6.77 0.97
N LYS A 186 -3.04 6.36 0.69
CA LYS A 186 -4.23 6.95 1.30
C LYS A 186 -5.17 5.90 1.86
N ILE A 187 -5.73 6.21 3.02
CA ILE A 187 -6.89 5.54 3.63
C ILE A 187 -8.08 6.48 3.47
N TYR A 188 -9.06 6.07 2.67
CA TYR A 188 -10.27 6.83 2.40
C TYR A 188 -11.43 6.36 3.27
N PHE A 189 -12.24 7.30 3.75
CA PHE A 189 -13.43 7.02 4.54
C PHE A 189 -14.67 7.40 3.73
N ARG A 190 -15.57 6.45 3.48
CA ARG A 190 -16.78 6.66 2.65
C ARG A 190 -18.02 6.06 3.29
N GLY A 191 -19.15 6.73 3.09
CA GLY A 191 -20.46 6.22 3.46
C GLY A 191 -21.10 5.52 2.26
N ALA A 192 -21.79 4.42 2.49
CA ALA A 192 -22.54 3.70 1.45
C ALA A 192 -23.80 4.45 0.98
N ASP A 193 -24.25 5.42 1.78
CA ASP A 193 -25.29 6.41 1.48
C ASP A 193 -24.96 7.35 0.31
N ASP A 194 -23.70 7.45 -0.11
CA ASP A 194 -23.27 8.15 -1.33
C ASP A 194 -22.46 7.24 -2.27
N PRO A 195 -23.14 6.37 -3.05
CA PRO A 195 -22.48 5.45 -3.98
C PRO A 195 -21.65 6.15 -5.06
N ALA A 196 -22.01 7.39 -5.43
CA ALA A 196 -21.29 8.16 -6.43
C ALA A 196 -19.87 8.49 -5.96
N LYS A 197 -19.71 8.89 -4.68
CA LYS A 197 -18.39 9.15 -4.08
C LYS A 197 -17.52 7.92 -3.95
N ILE A 198 -18.12 6.73 -3.80
CA ILE A 198 -17.40 5.45 -3.82
C ILE A 198 -16.91 5.12 -5.23
N LYS A 199 -17.79 5.22 -6.23
CA LYS A 199 -17.46 4.93 -7.64
C LYS A 199 -16.43 5.88 -8.23
N SER A 200 -16.36 7.11 -7.71
CA SER A 200 -15.45 8.16 -8.18
C SER A 200 -14.09 8.17 -7.48
N ILE A 201 -13.79 7.21 -6.59
CA ILE A 201 -12.47 7.17 -5.94
C ILE A 201 -11.41 6.95 -7.02
N LYS A 202 -10.47 7.90 -7.11
CA LYS A 202 -9.24 7.78 -7.88
C LYS A 202 -8.06 7.85 -6.91
N VAL A 203 -7.20 6.85 -6.99
CA VAL A 203 -5.95 6.80 -6.22
C VAL A 203 -4.83 7.51 -7.00
N PRO A 204 -3.88 8.16 -6.32
CA PRO A 204 -2.78 8.88 -6.98
C PRO A 204 -1.83 7.94 -7.74
N PHE A 205 -1.68 6.69 -7.29
CA PHE A 205 -0.88 5.64 -7.91
C PHE A 205 -1.39 4.28 -7.43
N GLY A 206 -0.88 3.19 -8.01
CA GLY A 206 -1.23 1.85 -7.57
C GLY A 206 -2.72 1.55 -7.63
N TYR A 207 -3.23 0.82 -6.63
CA TYR A 207 -4.63 0.40 -6.58
C TYR A 207 -5.17 0.31 -5.15
N ILE A 208 -6.48 0.11 -5.01
CA ILE A 208 -7.10 -0.12 -3.70
C ILE A 208 -6.98 -1.60 -3.37
N GLY A 209 -6.07 -1.93 -2.44
CA GLY A 209 -5.82 -3.32 -2.03
C GLY A 209 -6.57 -3.74 -0.77
N ILE A 210 -7.14 -2.79 -0.03
CA ILE A 210 -7.88 -3.06 1.21
C ILE A 210 -9.24 -2.38 1.15
N LEU A 211 -10.29 -3.15 1.38
CA LEU A 211 -11.65 -2.66 1.59
C LEU A 211 -12.18 -3.20 2.90
N TRP A 212 -12.53 -2.32 3.83
CA TRP A 212 -13.10 -2.67 5.13
C TRP A 212 -14.53 -2.12 5.23
N PHE A 213 -15.49 -3.01 5.43
CA PHE A 213 -16.85 -2.64 5.82
C PHE A 213 -16.98 -2.74 7.34
N GLU A 214 -17.19 -1.59 7.99
CA GLU A 214 -17.47 -1.56 9.42
C GLU A 214 -18.98 -1.61 9.67
N GLU A 215 -19.39 -2.39 10.69
CA GLU A 215 -20.80 -2.66 10.99
C GLU A 215 -21.56 -3.17 9.76
N LEU A 216 -21.02 -4.25 9.18
CA LEU A 216 -21.53 -4.88 7.95
C LEU A 216 -23.03 -5.21 8.03
N ASP A 217 -23.53 -5.54 9.22
CA ASP A 217 -24.94 -5.85 9.48
C ASP A 217 -25.88 -4.64 9.29
N GLN A 218 -25.35 -3.41 9.22
CA GLN A 218 -26.14 -2.21 8.93
C GLN A 218 -26.30 -1.91 7.44
N PHE A 219 -25.61 -2.62 6.54
CA PHE A 219 -25.72 -2.40 5.10
C PHE A 219 -27.05 -2.97 4.54
N GLU A 220 -27.47 -2.52 3.36
CA GLU A 220 -28.67 -3.01 2.64
C GLU A 220 -28.43 -4.38 1.98
N GLY A 221 -27.97 -5.35 2.77
CA GLY A 221 -27.70 -6.71 2.33
C GLY A 221 -26.49 -6.87 1.40
N GLU A 222 -26.32 -8.08 0.88
CA GLU A 222 -25.13 -8.45 0.11
C GLU A 222 -24.99 -7.70 -1.21
N GLU A 223 -26.09 -7.31 -1.85
CA GLU A 223 -26.05 -6.64 -3.15
C GLU A 223 -25.41 -5.24 -3.05
N GLN A 224 -25.69 -4.49 -1.99
CA GLN A 224 -25.03 -3.21 -1.74
C GLN A 224 -23.52 -3.41 -1.52
N VAL A 225 -23.14 -4.42 -0.72
CA VAL A 225 -21.75 -4.76 -0.43
C VAL A 225 -21.01 -5.14 -1.72
N ARG A 226 -21.56 -6.05 -2.52
CA ARG A 226 -21.00 -6.47 -3.82
C ARG A 226 -20.85 -5.31 -4.79
N SER A 227 -21.82 -4.41 -4.85
CA SER A 227 -21.74 -3.22 -5.71
C SER A 227 -20.58 -2.30 -5.31
N ILE A 228 -20.34 -2.14 -4.00
CA ILE A 228 -19.20 -1.38 -3.48
C ILE A 228 -17.89 -2.10 -3.79
N GLU A 229 -17.81 -3.41 -3.55
CA GLU A 229 -16.63 -4.21 -3.88
C GLU A 229 -16.22 -4.07 -5.35
N GLN A 230 -17.17 -4.22 -6.28
CA GLN A 230 -16.92 -4.04 -7.72
C GLN A 230 -16.52 -2.60 -8.08
N SER A 231 -16.99 -1.63 -7.32
CA SER A 231 -16.68 -0.21 -7.54
C SER A 231 -15.29 0.16 -7.03
N VAL A 232 -14.81 -0.50 -5.98
CA VAL A 232 -13.56 -0.17 -5.27
C VAL A 232 -12.41 -1.05 -5.75
N ILE A 233 -12.63 -2.35 -5.82
CA ILE A 233 -11.62 -3.35 -6.22
C ILE A 233 -11.62 -3.42 -7.75
N ARG A 234 -10.96 -2.45 -8.39
CA ARG A 234 -10.91 -2.31 -9.85
C ARG A 234 -9.62 -2.81 -10.51
N GLY A 235 -8.80 -3.57 -9.78
CA GLY A 235 -7.63 -4.24 -10.35
C GLY A 235 -6.38 -4.14 -9.47
N GLY A 236 -5.78 -5.28 -9.23
CA GLY A 236 -4.36 -5.48 -8.99
C GLY A 236 -4.05 -6.76 -9.77
N ASN A 237 -3.29 -6.64 -10.86
CA ASN A 237 -2.83 -7.82 -11.61
C ASN A 237 -1.69 -8.48 -10.84
#